data_AF-A0A2D6JKG2-F1
#
_entry.id   AF-A0A2D6JKG2-F1
#
_cell.length_a   1.000
_cell.length_b   1.000
_cell.length_c   1.000
_cell.angle_alpha   90.00
_cell.angle_beta   90.00
_cell.angle_gamma   90.00
#
_symmetry.space_group_name_H-M   'P 1'
#
loop_
_entity.id
_entity.type
_entity.pdbx_description
1 polymer ?
#
loop_
_entity_poly.entity_id
_entity_poly.type
_entity_poly.pdbx_seq_one_letter_code
_entity_poly.pdbx_strand_id
1 'polypeptide(L)'
;MKNYISLILGLVLLTSCAIDNRRAQSNPNSTSEKLLAIEQEVSLSADRDALDKLRDDTPAPVKQDNDELAYILDFFKDIRSNPSTLQSRFDRSVRRKQEIYRKRTRKLREDFTKQERKDRKNFLDSLKKQRDSFLKNKVTSDQRKDFFDKQDEQRKEYFANSRDKRNEFESQMRASQRDQDAYFREKKKIFREEMTLFKKRQREWKKEQKEKAKNTRATYGSGSLYPTQKPLPQKSNLEKEFDALYSTPTQKLGAEEK
;
A
#
# COMPACT_ATOMS: atom_id res chain seq x y z
N MET A 1 57.82 4.85 -10.66
CA MET A 1 58.08 5.43 -9.33
C MET A 1 57.22 4.65 -8.35
N LYS A 2 57.76 3.66 -7.60
CA LYS A 2 58.43 3.81 -6.29
C LYS A 2 57.48 4.53 -5.31
N ASN A 3 56.94 3.97 -4.23
CA ASN A 3 57.44 2.94 -3.31
C ASN A 3 56.33 2.22 -2.52
N TYR A 4 56.58 0.94 -2.23
CA TYR A 4 56.09 0.17 -1.10
C TYR A 4 56.81 0.64 0.18
N ILE A 5 56.11 0.78 1.32
CA ILE A 5 56.72 0.68 2.67
C ILE A 5 55.72 -0.03 3.61
N SER A 6 56.07 -1.29 3.95
CA SER A 6 56.01 -1.99 5.26
C SER A 6 54.73 -1.87 6.12
N LEU A 7 53.96 -2.89 6.55
CA LEU A 7 54.17 -4.29 7.02
C LEU A 7 55.19 -4.43 8.15
N ILE A 8 54.72 -5.00 9.28
CA ILE A 8 55.36 -5.61 10.47
C ILE A 8 54.86 -4.91 11.76
N LEU A 9 54.49 -5.53 12.89
CA LEU A 9 54.19 -6.90 13.36
C LEU A 9 54.11 -6.75 14.91
N GLY A 10 53.29 -7.54 15.60
CA GLY A 10 53.42 -7.82 17.06
C GLY A 10 52.58 -6.92 17.96
N LEU A 11 51.45 -7.32 18.56
CA LEU A 11 51.15 -8.49 19.42
C LEU A 11 51.71 -8.37 20.86
N VAL A 12 50.82 -7.90 21.76
CA VAL A 12 50.55 -8.41 23.14
C VAL A 12 51.52 -8.07 24.29
N LEU A 13 50.98 -7.34 25.28
CA LEU A 13 51.01 -7.52 26.76
C LEU A 13 50.96 -6.13 27.46
N LEU A 14 49.80 -5.67 27.94
CA LEU A 14 49.25 -5.89 29.30
C LEU A 14 50.22 -5.52 30.44
N THR A 15 49.99 -4.34 31.03
CA THR A 15 49.92 -4.06 32.49
C THR A 15 49.30 -2.66 32.66
N SER A 16 47.99 -2.56 32.92
CA SER A 16 47.39 -2.45 34.26
C SER A 16 47.77 -1.15 35.01
N CYS A 17 46.95 -0.11 34.85
CA CYS A 17 46.59 0.76 35.96
C CYS A 17 45.08 0.60 36.18
N ALA A 18 44.77 0.06 37.35
CA ALA A 18 43.43 -0.16 37.86
C ALA A 18 42.65 1.16 37.90
N ILE A 19 41.52 1.19 37.21
CA ILE A 19 40.44 2.12 37.54
C ILE A 19 39.41 1.28 38.30
N ASP A 20 39.17 1.75 39.51
CA ASP A 20 38.38 1.11 40.55
C ASP A 20 37.04 0.59 40.03
N ASN A 21 36.94 -0.73 40.15
CA ASN A 21 35.73 -1.49 40.03
C ASN A 21 34.86 -1.22 41.27
N ARG A 22 34.25 -0.03 41.36
CA ARG A 22 33.06 0.13 42.21
C ARG A 22 31.92 -0.61 41.53
N ARG A 23 31.79 -1.88 41.89
CA ARG A 23 30.55 -2.66 41.85
C ARG A 23 29.43 -1.78 42.41
N ALA A 24 28.74 -1.04 41.55
CA ALA A 24 27.31 -0.87 41.71
C ALA A 24 26.76 -2.29 41.66
N GLN A 25 26.34 -2.79 42.82
CA GLN A 25 25.68 -4.07 42.93
C GLN A 25 24.54 -4.06 41.89
N SER A 26 24.70 -4.86 40.83
CA SER A 26 23.62 -5.24 39.93
C SER A 26 22.64 -6.03 40.79
N ASN A 27 21.72 -5.31 41.41
CA ASN A 27 20.57 -5.89 42.06
C ASN A 27 19.70 -6.46 40.92
N PRO A 28 19.47 -7.77 40.81
CA PRO A 28 18.65 -8.37 39.74
C PRO A 28 17.15 -7.99 39.84
N ASN A 29 16.84 -7.03 40.71
CA ASN A 29 15.54 -6.41 40.90
C ASN A 29 15.59 -4.91 40.59
N SER A 30 16.41 -4.48 39.62
CA SER A 30 16.37 -3.09 39.17
C SER A 30 15.03 -2.84 38.49
N THR A 31 14.27 -1.88 39.00
CA THR A 31 13.00 -1.42 38.42
C THR A 31 13.14 -1.08 36.94
N SER A 32 14.35 -0.74 36.48
CA SER A 32 14.72 -0.47 35.08
C SER A 32 14.66 -1.69 34.17
N GLU A 33 15.13 -2.86 34.60
CA GLU A 33 15.06 -4.09 33.78
C GLU A 33 13.62 -4.63 33.71
N LYS A 34 12.87 -4.50 34.81
CA LYS A 34 11.44 -4.83 34.84
C LYS A 34 10.63 -3.86 33.97
N LEU A 35 10.97 -2.57 33.95
CA LEU A 35 10.34 -1.59 33.06
C LEU A 35 10.70 -1.82 31.59
N LEU A 36 11.93 -2.22 31.27
CA LEU A 36 12.33 -2.61 29.91
C LEU A 36 11.65 -3.91 29.45
N ALA A 37 11.49 -4.89 30.33
CA ALA A 37 10.76 -6.11 30.03
C ALA A 37 9.26 -5.83 29.82
N ILE A 38 8.65 -4.98 30.65
CA ILE A 38 7.28 -4.50 30.47
C ILE A 38 7.16 -3.65 29.20
N GLU A 39 8.13 -2.79 28.88
CA GLU A 39 8.15 -2.02 27.64
C GLU A 39 8.32 -2.93 26.42
N GLN A 40 9.07 -4.03 26.51
CA GLN A 40 9.16 -5.04 25.44
C GLN A 40 7.89 -5.88 25.32
N GLU A 41 7.24 -6.24 26.43
CA GLU A 41 5.93 -6.94 26.45
C GLU A 41 4.78 -6.04 26.00
N VAL A 42 4.86 -4.73 26.21
CA VAL A 42 3.88 -3.71 25.77
C VAL A 42 4.26 -3.11 24.41
N SER A 43 5.48 -3.36 23.93
CA SER A 43 5.96 -2.88 22.64
C SER A 43 5.29 -3.65 21.51
N LEU A 44 4.42 -2.95 20.81
CA LEU A 44 3.84 -3.38 19.53
C LEU A 44 4.90 -3.58 18.42
N SER A 45 6.20 -3.42 18.69
CA SER A 45 7.25 -3.70 17.69
C SER A 45 7.34 -5.18 17.35
N ALA A 46 7.27 -6.07 18.33
CA ALA A 46 7.29 -7.51 18.08
C ALA A 46 6.04 -7.95 17.28
N ASP A 47 4.89 -7.37 17.60
CA ASP A 47 3.65 -7.59 16.86
C ASP A 47 3.73 -7.02 15.43
N ARG A 48 4.35 -5.86 15.23
CA ARG A 48 4.60 -5.30 13.88
C ARG A 48 5.53 -6.18 13.07
N ASP A 49 6.63 -6.64 13.66
CA ASP A 49 7.58 -7.54 13.01
C ASP A 49 6.94 -8.90 12.67
N ALA A 50 6.04 -9.39 13.54
CA ALA A 50 5.24 -10.59 13.27
C ALA A 50 4.21 -10.37 12.15
N LEU A 51 3.55 -9.21 12.11
CA LEU A 51 2.62 -8.83 11.04
C LEU A 51 3.33 -8.65 9.70
N ASP A 52 4.55 -8.11 9.69
CA ASP A 52 5.36 -7.97 8.48
C ASP A 52 5.78 -9.35 7.93
N LYS A 53 6.12 -10.31 8.80
CA LYS A 53 6.37 -11.70 8.41
C LYS A 53 5.12 -12.39 7.84
N LEU A 54 3.95 -12.18 8.46
CA LEU A 54 2.67 -12.68 7.92
C LEU A 54 2.31 -12.03 6.59
N ARG A 55 2.73 -10.77 6.40
CA ARG A 55 2.55 -10.07 5.15
C ARG A 55 3.40 -10.72 4.06
N ASP A 56 4.60 -11.20 4.31
CA ASP A 56 5.44 -11.84 3.29
C ASP A 56 4.73 -12.99 2.55
N ASP A 57 3.99 -13.83 3.27
CA ASP A 57 3.22 -14.96 2.72
C ASP A 57 1.94 -14.56 1.97
N THR A 58 1.51 -13.30 2.08
CA THR A 58 0.28 -12.85 1.42
C THR A 58 0.49 -12.64 -0.09
N PRO A 59 -0.40 -13.14 -0.97
CA PRO A 59 -0.31 -12.91 -2.40
C PRO A 59 -0.32 -11.40 -2.76
N ALA A 60 0.48 -11.02 -3.76
CA ALA A 60 0.57 -9.64 -4.26
C ALA A 60 -0.78 -8.94 -4.56
N PRO A 61 -1.79 -9.58 -5.19
CA PRO A 61 -3.07 -8.90 -5.42
C PRO A 61 -3.79 -8.56 -4.11
N VAL A 62 -3.75 -9.47 -3.13
CA VAL A 62 -4.40 -9.27 -1.82
C VAL A 62 -3.69 -8.17 -1.03
N LYS A 63 -2.35 -8.10 -1.09
CA LYS A 63 -1.56 -7.01 -0.50
C LYS A 63 -2.02 -5.65 -1.04
N GLN A 64 -2.16 -5.54 -2.37
CA GLN A 64 -2.59 -4.30 -3.01
C GLN A 64 -4.00 -3.89 -2.58
N ASP A 65 -4.95 -4.83 -2.53
CA ASP A 65 -6.30 -4.53 -2.09
C ASP A 65 -6.35 -4.06 -0.63
N ASN A 66 -5.58 -4.70 0.25
CA ASN A 66 -5.47 -4.30 1.65
C ASN A 66 -4.88 -2.89 1.80
N ASP A 67 -3.82 -2.56 1.04
CA ASP A 67 -3.22 -1.23 1.05
C ASP A 67 -4.19 -0.14 0.56
N GLU A 68 -5.00 -0.47 -0.45
CA GLU A 68 -5.98 0.45 -0.98
C GLU A 68 -7.17 0.65 -0.03
N LEU A 69 -7.60 -0.40 0.67
CA LEU A 69 -8.57 -0.29 1.75
C LEU A 69 -8.02 0.55 2.89
N ALA A 70 -6.78 0.31 3.33
CA ALA A 70 -6.11 1.11 4.34
C ALA A 70 -6.04 2.59 3.92
N TYR A 71 -5.70 2.86 2.66
CA TYR A 71 -5.71 4.21 2.10
C TYR A 71 -7.09 4.87 2.16
N ILE A 72 -8.18 4.13 1.89
CA ILE A 72 -9.55 4.65 2.01
C ILE A 72 -9.90 4.92 3.49
N LEU A 73 -9.56 4.01 4.39
CA LEU A 73 -9.84 4.14 5.82
C LEU A 73 -9.10 5.31 6.47
N ASP A 74 -7.91 5.66 5.97
CA ASP A 74 -7.13 6.80 6.44
C ASP A 74 -7.89 8.13 6.32
N PHE A 75 -8.76 8.29 5.32
CA PHE A 75 -9.62 9.48 5.20
C PHE A 75 -10.55 9.68 6.39
N PHE A 76 -10.90 8.61 7.10
CA PHE A 76 -11.91 8.61 8.16
C PHE A 76 -11.31 8.53 9.56
N LYS A 77 -9.98 8.56 9.68
CA LYS A 77 -9.25 8.46 10.96
C LYS A 77 -9.62 9.58 11.93
N ASP A 78 -9.79 10.80 11.43
CA ASP A 78 -10.21 11.95 12.25
C ASP A 78 -11.73 12.17 12.20
N ILE A 79 -12.40 11.93 13.33
CA ILE A 79 -13.85 12.11 13.49
C ILE A 79 -14.29 13.57 13.36
N ARG A 80 -13.40 14.53 13.57
CA ARG A 80 -13.70 15.97 13.52
C ARG A 80 -13.73 16.51 12.08
N SER A 81 -13.15 15.77 11.14
CA SER A 81 -13.07 16.16 9.74
C SER A 81 -14.45 16.36 9.10
N ASN A 82 -14.56 17.36 8.23
CA ASN A 82 -15.83 17.67 7.55
C ASN A 82 -16.09 16.65 6.42
N PRO A 83 -17.24 15.93 6.41
CA PRO A 83 -17.57 14.96 5.38
C PRO A 83 -17.44 15.47 3.93
N SER A 84 -17.79 16.74 3.67
CA SER A 84 -17.68 17.34 2.34
C SER A 84 -16.23 17.48 1.88
N THR A 85 -15.33 17.84 2.82
CA THR A 85 -13.90 17.95 2.53
C THR A 85 -13.27 16.58 2.26
N LEU A 86 -13.68 15.55 3.01
CA LEU A 86 -13.25 14.16 2.80
C LEU A 86 -13.68 13.66 1.41
N GLN A 87 -14.95 13.86 1.04
CA GLN A 87 -15.47 13.52 -0.29
C GLN A 87 -14.66 14.22 -1.40
N SER A 88 -14.44 15.53 -1.26
CA SER A 88 -13.70 16.32 -2.25
C SER A 88 -12.25 15.85 -2.42
N ARG A 89 -11.57 15.51 -1.33
CA ARG A 89 -10.20 14.96 -1.36
C ARG A 89 -10.17 13.60 -2.03
N PHE A 90 -11.11 12.72 -1.70
CA PHE A 90 -11.22 11.39 -2.32
C PHE A 90 -11.48 11.50 -3.82
N ASP A 91 -12.46 12.31 -4.23
CA ASP A 91 -12.80 12.51 -5.64
C ASP A 91 -11.61 13.09 -6.43
N ARG A 92 -10.85 14.02 -5.82
CA ARG A 92 -9.61 14.54 -6.42
C ARG A 92 -8.57 13.44 -6.61
N SER A 93 -8.40 12.54 -5.63
CA SER A 93 -7.46 11.43 -5.73
C SER A 93 -7.85 10.43 -6.84
N VAL A 94 -9.13 10.12 -6.95
CA VAL A 94 -9.67 9.26 -8.02
C VAL A 94 -9.45 9.90 -9.39
N ARG A 95 -9.80 11.19 -9.55
CA ARG A 95 -9.58 11.93 -10.81
C ARG A 95 -8.11 11.91 -11.23
N ARG A 96 -7.18 12.10 -10.28
CA ARG A 96 -5.74 12.06 -10.55
C ARG A 96 -5.30 10.67 -11.03
N LYS A 97 -5.73 9.59 -10.37
CA LYS A 97 -5.43 8.22 -10.81
C LYS A 97 -5.99 7.93 -12.21
N GLN A 98 -7.23 8.34 -12.48
CA GLN A 98 -7.86 8.23 -13.80
C GLN A 98 -7.09 8.99 -14.88
N GLU A 99 -6.61 10.20 -14.58
CA GLU A 99 -5.82 11.01 -15.51
C GLU A 99 -4.47 10.35 -15.84
N ILE A 100 -3.78 9.82 -14.84
CA ILE A 100 -2.52 9.07 -15.02
C ILE A 100 -2.76 7.86 -15.94
N TYR A 101 -3.82 7.09 -15.67
CA TYR A 101 -4.19 5.96 -16.51
C TYR A 101 -4.47 6.39 -17.95
N ARG A 102 -5.32 7.42 -18.16
CA ARG A 102 -5.62 7.96 -19.50
C ARG A 102 -4.37 8.40 -20.24
N LYS A 103 -3.44 9.09 -19.56
CA LYS A 103 -2.16 9.52 -20.14
C LYS A 103 -1.31 8.32 -20.59
N ARG A 104 -1.20 7.28 -19.74
CA ARG A 104 -0.45 6.05 -20.06
C ARG A 104 -1.08 5.30 -21.24
N THR A 105 -2.40 5.10 -21.22
CA THR A 105 -3.16 4.46 -22.29
C THR A 105 -3.01 5.20 -23.62
N ARG A 106 -3.07 6.53 -23.60
CA ARG A 106 -2.83 7.36 -24.78
C ARG A 106 -1.42 7.14 -25.33
N LYS A 107 -0.40 7.22 -24.47
CA LYS A 107 0.99 7.01 -24.87
C LYS A 107 1.20 5.60 -25.45
N LEU A 108 0.61 4.58 -24.85
CA LEU A 108 0.71 3.20 -25.34
C LEU A 108 0.12 3.04 -26.76
N ARG A 109 -1.01 3.69 -27.04
CA ARG A 109 -1.60 3.71 -28.40
C ARG A 109 -0.72 4.46 -29.42
N GLU A 110 -0.13 5.58 -28.99
CA GLU A 110 0.79 6.37 -29.82
C GLU A 110 2.05 5.56 -30.15
N ASP A 111 2.65 4.93 -29.15
CA ASP A 111 3.84 4.08 -29.29
C ASP A 111 3.54 2.87 -30.19
N PHE A 112 2.41 2.20 -29.99
CA PHE A 112 1.95 1.11 -30.87
C PHE A 112 1.81 1.56 -32.32
N THR A 113 1.11 2.68 -32.56
CA THR A 113 0.88 3.20 -33.91
C THR A 113 2.18 3.63 -34.59
N LYS A 114 3.12 4.20 -33.82
CA LYS A 114 4.45 4.54 -34.31
C LYS A 114 5.24 3.29 -34.72
N GLN A 115 5.20 2.25 -33.89
CA GLN A 115 5.87 0.99 -34.17
C GLN A 115 5.26 0.28 -35.39
N GLU A 116 3.93 0.22 -35.49
CA GLU A 116 3.20 -0.32 -36.65
C GLU A 116 3.61 0.37 -37.96
N ARG A 117 3.68 1.71 -37.96
CA ARG A 117 4.14 2.49 -39.14
C ARG A 117 5.60 2.18 -39.50
N LYS A 118 6.47 2.06 -38.50
CA LYS A 118 7.89 1.73 -38.69
C LYS A 118 8.04 0.33 -39.30
N ASP A 119 7.32 -0.65 -38.76
CA ASP A 119 7.37 -2.03 -39.22
C ASP A 119 6.84 -2.16 -40.64
N ARG A 120 5.74 -1.46 -40.96
CA ARG A 120 5.19 -1.40 -42.32
C ARG A 120 6.19 -0.81 -43.30
N LYS A 121 6.84 0.29 -42.94
CA LYS A 121 7.87 0.91 -43.79
C LYS A 121 9.03 -0.06 -44.02
N ASN A 122 9.56 -0.66 -42.96
CA ASN A 122 10.68 -1.60 -43.04
C ASN A 122 10.35 -2.82 -43.91
N PHE A 123 9.12 -3.35 -43.80
CA PHE A 123 8.64 -4.45 -44.62
C PHE A 123 8.52 -4.06 -46.11
N LEU A 124 7.96 -2.90 -46.42
CA LEU A 124 7.87 -2.44 -47.81
C LEU A 124 9.26 -2.17 -48.42
N ASP A 125 10.18 -1.61 -47.62
CA ASP A 125 11.55 -1.37 -48.03
C ASP A 125 12.31 -2.69 -48.26
N SER A 126 12.08 -3.73 -47.44
CA SER A 126 12.69 -5.04 -47.63
C SER A 126 12.19 -5.72 -48.91
N LEU A 127 10.88 -5.69 -49.16
CA LEU A 127 10.28 -6.19 -50.40
C LEU A 127 10.81 -5.47 -51.64
N LYS A 128 10.97 -4.14 -51.56
CA LYS A 128 11.58 -3.36 -52.64
C LYS A 128 13.02 -3.80 -52.90
N LYS A 129 13.84 -3.91 -51.84
CA LYS A 129 15.25 -4.36 -51.95
C LYS A 129 15.36 -5.78 -52.54
N GLN A 130 14.48 -6.70 -52.12
CA GLN A 130 14.42 -8.06 -52.66
C GLN A 130 14.11 -8.04 -54.15
N ARG A 131 13.07 -7.30 -54.57
CA ARG A 131 12.70 -7.14 -55.98
C ARG A 131 13.84 -6.53 -56.80
N ASP A 132 14.41 -5.42 -56.32
CA ASP A 132 15.49 -4.71 -57.01
C ASP A 132 16.76 -5.58 -57.10
N SER A 133 17.00 -6.49 -56.15
CA SER A 133 18.11 -7.45 -56.19
C SER A 133 17.84 -8.61 -57.13
N PHE A 134 16.61 -9.14 -57.14
CA PHE A 134 16.18 -10.22 -58.03
C PHE A 134 16.24 -9.79 -59.50
N LEU A 135 15.77 -8.58 -59.81
CA LEU A 135 15.74 -8.05 -61.18
C LEU A 135 17.11 -7.67 -61.76
N LYS A 136 18.17 -7.60 -60.93
CA LYS A 136 19.55 -7.40 -61.42
C LYS A 136 20.10 -8.63 -62.14
N ASN A 137 19.56 -9.81 -61.83
CA ASN A 137 20.01 -11.07 -62.41
C ASN A 137 19.20 -11.41 -63.66
N LYS A 138 19.81 -12.10 -64.62
CA LYS A 138 19.06 -12.74 -65.72
C LYS A 138 18.27 -13.91 -65.13
N VAL A 139 16.95 -13.83 -65.21
CA VAL A 139 16.01 -14.84 -64.67
C VAL A 139 15.09 -15.34 -65.75
N THR A 140 14.68 -16.61 -65.65
CA THR A 140 13.71 -17.20 -66.59
C THR A 140 12.29 -16.70 -66.30
N SER A 141 11.37 -16.91 -67.26
CA SER A 141 9.96 -16.52 -67.10
C SER A 141 9.31 -17.21 -65.89
N ASP A 142 9.57 -18.50 -65.71
CA ASP A 142 8.98 -19.28 -64.61
C ASP A 142 9.50 -18.83 -63.25
N GLN A 143 10.81 -18.56 -63.14
CA GLN A 143 11.42 -18.02 -61.92
C GLN A 143 10.87 -16.63 -61.58
N ARG A 144 10.63 -15.81 -62.61
CA ARG A 144 10.04 -14.48 -62.43
C ARG A 144 8.62 -14.58 -61.90
N LYS A 145 7.80 -15.48 -62.46
CA LYS A 145 6.43 -15.72 -62.00
C LYS A 145 6.42 -16.17 -60.54
N ASP A 146 7.18 -17.22 -60.21
CA ASP A 146 7.26 -17.75 -58.84
C ASP A 146 7.73 -16.71 -57.81
N PHE A 147 8.70 -15.87 -58.17
CA PHE A 147 9.16 -14.78 -57.31
C PHE A 147 8.04 -13.78 -56.97
N PHE A 148 7.30 -13.32 -57.98
CA PHE A 148 6.22 -12.34 -57.76
C PHE A 148 5.01 -12.96 -57.06
N ASP A 149 4.69 -14.22 -57.33
CA ASP A 149 3.63 -14.95 -56.63
C ASP A 149 3.95 -15.04 -55.12
N LYS A 150 5.18 -15.44 -54.77
CA LYS A 150 5.66 -15.47 -53.37
C LYS A 150 5.68 -14.09 -52.73
N GLN A 151 6.09 -13.06 -53.47
CA GLN A 151 6.11 -11.70 -52.97
C GLN A 151 4.69 -11.19 -52.66
N ASP A 152 3.71 -11.54 -53.48
CA ASP A 152 2.31 -11.20 -53.24
C ASP A 152 1.72 -11.96 -52.04
N GLU A 153 2.04 -13.24 -51.89
CA GLU A 153 1.69 -14.04 -50.73
C GLU A 153 2.24 -13.44 -49.43
N GLN A 154 3.54 -13.10 -49.39
CA GLN A 154 4.16 -12.43 -48.25
C GLN A 154 3.48 -11.10 -47.91
N ARG A 155 3.08 -10.31 -48.92
CA ARG A 155 2.34 -9.07 -48.69
C ARG A 155 0.98 -9.34 -48.06
N LYS A 156 0.22 -10.29 -48.60
CA LYS A 156 -1.10 -10.67 -48.09
C LYS A 156 -1.00 -11.13 -46.63
N GLU A 157 -0.06 -12.01 -46.33
CA GLU A 157 0.17 -12.53 -44.98
C GLU A 157 0.56 -11.42 -44.00
N TYR A 158 1.52 -10.56 -44.37
CA TYR A 158 1.93 -9.45 -43.52
C TYR A 158 0.77 -8.51 -43.16
N PHE A 159 -0.05 -8.13 -44.15
CA PHE A 159 -1.17 -7.22 -43.90
C PHE A 159 -2.33 -7.89 -43.14
N ALA A 160 -2.55 -9.18 -43.31
CA ALA A 160 -3.48 -9.95 -42.48
C ALA A 160 -3.01 -9.96 -41.02
N ASN A 161 -1.77 -10.39 -40.78
CA ASN A 161 -1.16 -10.42 -39.45
C ASN A 161 -1.10 -9.04 -38.79
N SER A 162 -0.83 -7.98 -39.54
CA SER A 162 -0.83 -6.60 -39.04
C SER A 162 -2.23 -6.16 -38.59
N ARG A 163 -3.28 -6.54 -39.33
CA ARG A 163 -4.67 -6.25 -38.96
C ARG A 163 -5.06 -6.99 -37.68
N ASP A 164 -4.68 -8.25 -37.56
CA ASP A 164 -4.99 -9.05 -36.39
C ASP A 164 -4.27 -8.54 -35.14
N LYS A 165 -2.98 -8.18 -35.26
CA LYS A 165 -2.23 -7.51 -34.18
C LYS A 165 -2.90 -6.20 -33.72
N ARG A 166 -3.40 -5.40 -34.66
CA ARG A 166 -4.13 -4.16 -34.34
C ARG A 166 -5.42 -4.46 -33.60
N ASN A 167 -6.20 -5.43 -34.08
CA ASN A 167 -7.46 -5.81 -33.48
C ASN A 167 -7.27 -6.35 -32.06
N GLU A 168 -6.27 -7.22 -31.86
CA GLU A 168 -5.91 -7.78 -30.56
C GLU A 168 -5.49 -6.67 -29.59
N PHE A 169 -4.59 -5.77 -30.02
CA PHE A 169 -4.19 -4.62 -29.22
C PHE A 169 -5.40 -3.77 -28.78
N GLU A 170 -6.28 -3.39 -29.71
CA GLU A 170 -7.45 -2.58 -29.36
C GLU A 170 -8.46 -3.36 -28.49
N SER A 171 -8.55 -4.68 -28.63
CA SER A 171 -9.36 -5.55 -27.76
C SER A 171 -8.83 -5.50 -26.33
N GLN A 172 -7.52 -5.71 -26.13
CA GLN A 172 -6.86 -5.62 -24.83
C GLN A 172 -7.02 -4.22 -24.21
N MET A 173 -6.89 -3.16 -25.01
CA MET A 173 -7.10 -1.78 -24.54
C MET A 173 -8.54 -1.54 -24.05
N ARG A 174 -9.54 -2.10 -24.73
CA ARG A 174 -10.94 -2.02 -24.31
C ARG A 174 -11.21 -2.85 -23.05
N ALA A 175 -10.64 -4.04 -22.95
CA ALA A 175 -10.74 -4.88 -21.75
C ALA A 175 -10.13 -4.16 -20.54
N SER A 176 -8.89 -3.68 -20.66
CA SER A 176 -8.20 -2.93 -19.61
C SER A 176 -8.98 -1.68 -19.16
N GLN A 177 -9.62 -0.96 -20.09
CA GLN A 177 -10.51 0.16 -19.75
C GLN A 177 -11.71 -0.28 -18.90
N ARG A 178 -12.37 -1.39 -19.26
CA ARG A 178 -13.50 -1.92 -18.48
C ARG A 178 -13.08 -2.34 -17.08
N ASP A 179 -11.93 -2.99 -16.96
CA ASP A 179 -11.40 -3.45 -15.67
C ASP A 179 -11.07 -2.26 -14.76
N GLN A 180 -10.45 -1.21 -15.32
CA GLN A 180 -10.19 0.03 -14.58
C GLN A 180 -11.48 0.74 -14.16
N ASP A 181 -12.48 0.80 -15.03
CA ASP A 181 -13.77 1.41 -14.69
C ASP A 181 -14.53 0.59 -13.63
N ALA A 182 -14.42 -0.74 -13.65
CA ALA A 182 -14.93 -1.60 -12.58
C ALA A 182 -14.21 -1.33 -11.25
N TYR A 183 -12.88 -1.30 -11.27
CA TYR A 183 -12.05 -0.97 -10.11
C TYR A 183 -12.44 0.36 -9.47
N PHE A 184 -12.55 1.45 -10.24
CA PHE A 184 -12.92 2.75 -9.67
C PHE A 184 -14.36 2.78 -9.15
N ARG A 185 -15.29 2.02 -9.75
CA ARG A 185 -16.66 1.90 -9.25
C ARG A 185 -16.69 1.21 -7.89
N GLU A 186 -15.91 0.16 -7.72
CA GLU A 186 -15.80 -0.57 -6.47
C GLU A 186 -15.20 0.30 -5.36
N LYS A 187 -14.05 0.94 -5.60
CA LYS A 187 -13.42 1.80 -4.58
C LYS A 187 -14.32 2.99 -4.20
N LYS A 188 -15.10 3.55 -5.14
CA LYS A 188 -16.14 4.54 -4.84
C LYS A 188 -17.30 3.98 -4.02
N LYS A 189 -17.65 2.70 -4.20
CA LYS A 189 -18.68 2.03 -3.38
C LYS A 189 -18.20 1.90 -1.95
N ILE A 190 -17.01 1.35 -1.74
CA ILE A 190 -16.38 1.19 -0.42
C ILE A 190 -16.28 2.55 0.30
N PHE A 191 -15.77 3.59 -0.38
CA PHE A 191 -15.69 4.92 0.20
C PHE A 191 -17.06 5.47 0.64
N ARG A 192 -18.14 5.22 -0.13
CA ARG A 192 -19.50 5.67 0.21
C ARG A 192 -20.07 4.93 1.42
N GLU A 193 -19.79 3.64 1.53
CA GLU A 193 -20.17 2.83 2.69
C GLU A 193 -19.48 3.35 3.94
N GLU A 194 -18.16 3.54 3.90
CA GLU A 194 -17.38 4.11 5.00
C GLU A 194 -17.81 5.54 5.36
N MET A 195 -18.10 6.37 4.35
CA MET A 195 -18.62 7.72 4.56
C MET A 195 -19.96 7.71 5.31
N THR A 196 -20.80 6.72 5.05
CA THR A 196 -22.10 6.57 5.73
C THR A 196 -21.89 6.22 7.20
N LEU A 197 -20.99 5.27 7.48
CA LEU A 197 -20.61 4.89 8.84
C LEU A 197 -19.95 6.07 9.58
N PHE A 198 -19.03 6.77 8.94
CA PHE A 198 -18.38 7.95 9.48
C PHE A 198 -19.39 9.04 9.89
N LYS A 199 -20.36 9.35 9.03
CA LYS A 199 -21.42 10.32 9.34
C LYS A 199 -22.29 9.87 10.53
N LYS A 200 -22.49 8.57 10.74
CA LYS A 200 -23.17 8.04 11.92
C LYS A 200 -22.31 8.27 13.18
N ARG A 201 -21.06 7.82 13.17
CA ARG A 201 -20.09 8.02 14.27
C ARG A 201 -19.94 9.50 14.65
N GLN A 202 -19.81 10.38 13.64
CA GLN A 202 -19.68 11.82 13.86
C GLN A 202 -20.94 12.44 14.51
N ARG A 203 -22.14 11.95 14.16
CA ARG A 203 -23.39 12.41 14.79
C ARG A 203 -23.46 11.99 16.26
N GLU A 204 -23.07 10.75 16.57
CA GLU A 204 -22.99 10.22 17.93
C GLU A 204 -21.97 11.01 18.76
N TRP A 205 -20.75 11.19 18.24
CA TRP A 205 -19.73 12.03 18.87
C TRP A 205 -20.23 13.46 19.15
N LYS A 206 -20.90 14.12 18.17
CA LYS A 206 -21.49 15.45 18.38
C LYS A 206 -22.57 15.47 19.47
N LYS A 207 -23.37 14.40 19.60
CA LYS A 207 -24.36 14.27 20.69
C LYS A 207 -23.66 14.14 22.04
N GLU A 208 -22.66 13.26 22.15
CA GLU A 208 -21.88 13.07 23.38
C GLU A 208 -21.19 14.36 23.82
N GLN A 209 -20.60 15.12 22.88
CA GLN A 209 -19.97 16.40 23.20
C GLN A 209 -20.99 17.42 23.73
N LYS A 210 -22.21 17.45 23.17
CA LYS A 210 -23.29 18.31 23.67
C LYS A 210 -23.74 17.92 25.07
N GLU A 211 -23.91 16.63 25.35
CA GLU A 211 -24.29 16.15 26.68
C GLU A 211 -23.19 16.40 27.72
N LYS A 212 -21.92 16.16 27.36
CA LYS A 212 -20.78 16.54 28.21
C LYS A 212 -20.79 18.04 28.51
N ALA A 213 -20.97 18.89 27.49
CA ALA A 213 -21.03 20.34 27.65
C ALA A 213 -22.19 20.79 28.56
N LYS A 214 -23.39 20.21 28.41
CA LYS A 214 -24.55 20.47 29.27
C LYS A 214 -24.27 20.06 30.72
N ASN A 215 -23.70 18.88 30.94
CA ASN A 215 -23.36 18.39 32.28
C ASN A 215 -22.33 19.31 32.96
N THR A 216 -21.25 19.71 32.26
CA THR A 216 -20.31 20.71 32.81
C THR A 216 -21.00 22.05 33.11
N ARG A 217 -21.90 22.53 32.24
CA ARG A 217 -22.64 23.78 32.51
C ARG A 217 -23.60 23.65 33.69
N ALA A 218 -24.20 22.50 33.91
CA ALA A 218 -25.02 22.22 35.09
C ALA A 218 -24.19 22.14 36.37
N THR A 219 -22.96 21.62 36.29
CA THR A 219 -22.03 21.53 37.44
C THR A 219 -21.42 22.88 37.83
N TYR A 220 -21.07 23.74 36.86
CA TYR A 220 -20.39 25.02 37.10
C TYR A 220 -21.31 26.26 36.98
N GLY A 221 -22.53 26.10 36.46
CA GLY A 221 -23.52 27.17 36.30
C GLY A 221 -24.60 27.22 37.37
N SER A 222 -24.66 26.23 38.27
CA SER A 222 -25.44 26.34 39.50
C SER A 222 -24.58 27.05 40.56
N GLY A 223 -24.73 28.38 40.67
CA GLY A 223 -24.21 29.16 41.79
C GLY A 223 -24.92 28.78 43.11
N SER A 224 -24.71 27.56 43.58
CA SER A 224 -25.10 27.14 44.92
C SER A 224 -23.85 27.12 45.79
N LEU A 225 -23.84 27.96 46.83
CA LEU A 225 -22.72 28.24 47.72
C LEU A 225 -22.48 27.15 48.80
N TYR A 226 -22.94 25.92 48.59
CA TYR A 226 -22.75 24.82 49.55
C TYR A 226 -22.35 23.51 48.86
N PRO A 227 -21.38 22.76 49.43
CA PRO A 227 -20.96 21.48 48.88
C PRO A 227 -22.00 20.41 49.21
N THR A 228 -22.94 20.18 48.30
CA THR A 228 -23.77 18.96 48.36
C THR A 228 -22.96 17.80 47.77
N GLN A 229 -22.52 16.86 48.61
CA GLN A 229 -21.96 15.60 48.15
C GLN A 229 -23.02 14.88 47.31
N LYS A 230 -22.84 14.82 45.99
CA LYS A 230 -23.68 14.00 45.11
C LYS A 230 -23.09 12.58 45.04
N PRO A 231 -23.92 11.54 45.10
CA PRO A 231 -23.45 10.15 44.96
C PRO A 231 -22.82 9.94 43.59
N LEU A 232 -21.75 9.12 43.56
CA LEU A 232 -21.02 8.74 42.35
C LEU A 232 -21.98 8.28 41.24
N PRO A 233 -21.74 8.67 39.97
CA PRO A 233 -22.57 8.23 38.85
C PRO A 233 -22.61 6.70 38.81
N GLN A 234 -23.82 6.13 38.73
CA GLN A 234 -23.98 4.70 38.56
C GLN A 234 -23.33 4.28 37.24
N LYS A 235 -22.36 3.37 37.32
CA LYS A 235 -21.67 2.79 36.17
C LYS A 235 -22.69 2.29 35.13
N SER A 236 -22.44 2.60 33.86
CA SER A 236 -23.24 2.07 32.76
C SER A 236 -23.18 0.53 32.75
N ASN A 237 -24.19 -0.14 32.18
CA ASN A 237 -24.18 -1.61 32.12
C ASN A 237 -22.95 -2.16 31.37
N LEU A 238 -22.42 -1.41 30.39
CA LEU A 238 -21.18 -1.71 29.69
C LEU A 238 -19.94 -1.63 30.60
N GLU A 239 -19.87 -0.65 31.51
CA GLU A 239 -18.77 -0.56 32.48
C GLU A 239 -18.86 -1.64 33.56
N LYS A 240 -20.08 -2.06 33.94
CA LYS A 240 -20.27 -3.19 34.87
C LYS A 240 -19.86 -4.52 34.24
N GLU A 241 -20.19 -4.74 32.96
CA GLU A 241 -19.76 -5.92 32.21
C GLU A 241 -18.24 -5.92 31.98
N PHE A 242 -17.65 -4.76 31.68
CA PHE A 242 -16.20 -4.63 31.54
C PHE A 242 -15.49 -4.94 32.88
N ASP A 243 -15.92 -4.33 33.98
CA ASP A 243 -15.31 -4.59 35.30
C ASP A 243 -15.50 -6.05 35.78
N ALA A 244 -16.61 -6.71 35.41
CA ALA A 244 -16.83 -8.13 35.71
C ALA A 244 -15.89 -9.06 34.92
N LEU A 245 -15.51 -8.68 33.70
CA LEU A 245 -14.59 -9.44 32.86
C LEU A 245 -13.12 -9.28 33.27
N TYR A 246 -12.74 -8.15 33.89
CA TYR A 246 -11.36 -7.83 34.26
C TYR A 246 -11.07 -7.87 35.77
N SER A 247 -12.06 -8.20 36.62
CA SER A 247 -11.88 -8.31 38.08
C SER A 247 -11.65 -9.72 38.60
N THR A 248 -11.46 -10.73 37.73
CA THR A 248 -10.99 -12.04 38.19
C THR A 248 -9.54 -11.92 38.68
N PRO A 249 -9.27 -12.22 39.96
CA PRO A 249 -7.90 -12.30 40.43
C PRO A 249 -7.20 -13.41 39.67
N THR A 250 -6.02 -13.11 39.13
CA THR A 250 -5.05 -14.10 38.66
C THR A 250 -4.85 -15.13 39.76
N GLN A 251 -5.48 -16.30 39.63
CA GLN A 251 -5.10 -17.47 40.42
C GLN A 251 -3.64 -17.77 40.06
N LYS A 252 -2.77 -17.56 41.04
CA LYS A 252 -1.37 -17.98 41.01
C LYS A 252 -1.33 -19.49 40.72
N LEU A 253 -1.01 -19.86 39.49
CA LEU A 253 -0.40 -21.15 39.20
C LEU A 253 1.03 -21.10 39.73
N GLY A 254 1.30 -21.81 40.83
CA GLY A 254 2.65 -21.96 41.37
C GLY A 254 2.71 -21.91 42.90
N ALA A 255 2.21 -22.95 43.55
CA ALA A 255 2.70 -23.38 44.86
C ALA A 255 2.82 -24.91 44.79
N GLU A 256 4.03 -25.36 44.44
CA GLU A 256 4.49 -26.72 44.70
C GLU A 256 4.53 -26.93 46.21
N GLU A 257 3.76 -27.90 46.73
CA GLU A 257 4.00 -28.47 48.05
C GLU A 257 5.00 -29.63 47.91
N LYS A 258 5.99 -29.59 48.81
CA LYS A 258 6.91 -30.68 49.14
C LYS A 258 6.23 -31.71 50.01
#